data_AF-A0A940Q3P0-F1
#
_entry.id   AF-A0A940Q3P0-F1
#
_cell.length_a   1.000
_cell.length_b   1.000
_cell.length_c   1.000
_cell.angle_alpha   90.00
_cell.angle_beta   90.00
_cell.angle_gamma   90.00
#
_symmetry.space_group_name_H-M   'P 1'
#
loop_
_entity.id
_entity.type
_entity.pdbx_description
1 polymer ?
#
loop_
_entity_poly.entity_id
_entity_poly.type
_entity_poly.pdbx_seq_one_letter_code
_entity_poly.pdbx_strand_id
1 'polypeptide(L)'
;MSRTLKMIIVLLVIGVMGVTVLLEAGGNSREIAKGMEDFNGLDLSDFYSGRFVQGDVFEIYGEFAYMETYEETFGIKHNSEVTAHYYVIPLAGSFETETPLFAALCLTDAQSIKNAELLMEQTWEYMDNGTEPDVWNEFPVTGKIIPMDSEIEGYFYDWFTNDGADGTRADYENMVCPYVISEFDTSSVGTTHTMGIILTVAGFGGIALYAVITLAVRRSATHSNTFSAANGSGTYNPVNTEYTSSFGNTNQSGTVSSPADNGESARLMEEMSRIPQPSDADEFFSRPINREAPAAPENHHSEAGSDMDPIESLGIGIGDDE
;
A
#
# COMPACT_ATOMS: atom_id res chain seq x y z
N MET A 1 35.28 -2.76 6.58
CA MET A 1 34.53 -1.66 5.90
C MET A 1 34.25 -0.54 6.90
N SER A 2 34.63 0.71 6.61
CA SER A 2 34.46 1.83 7.56
C SER A 2 32.98 2.24 7.71
N ARG A 3 32.59 2.77 8.87
CA ARG A 3 31.22 3.25 9.13
C ARG A 3 30.78 4.31 8.11
N THR A 4 31.71 5.17 7.69
CA THR A 4 31.50 6.16 6.63
C THR A 4 31.17 5.54 5.28
N LEU A 5 31.91 4.50 4.87
CA LEU A 5 31.65 3.82 3.60
C LEU A 5 30.28 3.14 3.61
N LYS A 6 29.87 2.56 4.75
CA LYS A 6 28.53 1.97 4.92
C LYS A 6 27.42 3.02 4.75
N MET A 7 27.56 4.18 5.39
CA MET A 7 26.59 5.28 5.28
C MET A 7 26.46 5.82 3.86
N ILE A 8 27.58 6.02 3.15
CA ILE A 8 27.56 6.48 1.76
C ILE A 8 26.86 5.45 0.86
N ILE A 9 27.12 4.15 1.05
CA ILE A 9 26.44 3.11 0.28
C ILE A 9 24.94 3.11 0.54
N VAL A 10 24.50 3.23 1.79
CA VAL A 10 23.07 3.29 2.12
C VAL A 10 22.40 4.49 1.45
N LEU A 11 23.00 5.68 1.54
CA LEU A 11 22.45 6.88 0.89
C LEU A 11 22.43 6.77 -0.64
N LEU A 12 23.44 6.12 -1.22
CA LEU A 12 23.48 5.86 -2.66
C LEU A 12 22.36 4.91 -3.08
N VAL A 13 22.12 3.83 -2.33
CA VAL A 13 21.03 2.89 -2.59
C VAL A 13 19.68 3.59 -2.51
N ILE A 14 19.44 4.40 -1.46
CA ILE A 14 18.21 5.18 -1.31
C ILE A 14 18.03 6.16 -2.48
N GLY A 15 19.10 6.85 -2.89
CA GLY A 15 19.07 7.79 -4.02
C GLY A 15 18.75 7.10 -5.34
N VAL A 16 19.36 5.94 -5.61
CA VAL A 16 19.09 5.13 -6.82
C VAL A 16 17.65 4.61 -6.80
N MET A 17 17.16 4.11 -5.67
CA MET A 17 15.75 3.70 -5.52
C MET A 17 14.78 4.86 -5.79
N GLY A 18 15.10 6.06 -5.29
CA GLY A 18 14.30 7.25 -5.58
C GLY A 18 14.22 7.56 -7.08
N VAL A 19 15.35 7.44 -7.80
CA VAL A 19 15.39 7.65 -9.25
C VAL A 19 14.58 6.59 -9.98
N THR A 20 14.65 5.31 -9.60
CA THR A 20 13.87 4.26 -10.25
C THR A 20 12.37 4.48 -10.08
N VAL A 21 11.93 4.86 -8.87
CA VAL A 21 10.53 5.21 -8.59
C VAL A 21 10.06 6.40 -9.42
N LEU A 22 10.90 7.44 -9.58
CA LEU A 22 10.58 8.59 -10.44
C LEU A 22 10.46 8.23 -11.92
N LEU A 23 11.34 7.36 -12.42
CA LEU A 23 11.30 6.92 -13.81
C LEU A 23 10.01 6.12 -14.08
N GLU A 24 9.62 5.25 -13.16
CA GLU A 24 8.38 4.49 -13.27
C GLU A 24 7.14 5.40 -13.21
N ALA A 25 7.06 6.29 -12.22
CA ALA A 25 5.96 7.24 -12.10
C ALA A 25 5.84 8.15 -13.33
N GLY A 26 6.98 8.61 -13.88
CA GLY A 26 7.04 9.38 -15.11
C GLY A 26 6.59 8.58 -16.34
N GLY A 27 6.99 7.32 -16.42
CA GLY A 27 6.52 6.38 -17.45
C GLY A 27 5.01 6.20 -17.40
N ASN A 28 4.47 5.89 -16.21
CA ASN A 28 3.03 5.72 -16.00
C ASN A 28 2.26 7.02 -16.34
N SER A 29 2.73 8.18 -15.88
CA SER A 29 2.11 9.48 -16.21
C SER A 29 2.05 9.73 -17.72
N ARG A 30 3.12 9.37 -18.44
CA ARG A 30 3.20 9.55 -19.89
C ARG A 30 2.25 8.62 -20.63
N GLU A 31 2.14 7.36 -20.22
CA GLU A 31 1.20 6.42 -20.83
C GLU A 31 -0.25 6.84 -20.56
N ILE A 32 -0.60 7.19 -19.32
CA ILE A 32 -1.94 7.71 -18.98
C ILE A 32 -2.28 8.97 -19.81
N ALA A 33 -1.30 9.86 -20.03
CA ALA A 33 -1.49 11.08 -20.83
C ALA A 33 -1.75 10.83 -22.32
N LYS A 34 -1.49 9.62 -22.84
CA LYS A 34 -1.87 9.25 -24.22
C LYS A 34 -3.38 8.98 -24.35
N GLY A 35 -4.08 8.82 -23.23
CA GLY A 35 -5.46 8.36 -23.17
C GLY A 35 -5.52 6.89 -22.77
N MET A 36 -6.60 6.53 -22.06
CA MET A 36 -6.92 5.16 -21.68
C MET A 36 -8.09 4.72 -22.56
N GLU A 37 -7.88 3.66 -23.32
CA GLU A 37 -8.92 3.07 -24.16
C GLU A 37 -9.74 2.05 -23.36
N ASP A 38 -10.97 1.82 -23.82
CA ASP A 38 -11.85 0.83 -23.24
C ASP A 38 -11.33 -0.58 -23.53
N PHE A 39 -10.95 -1.36 -22.52
CA PHE A 39 -10.44 -2.72 -22.71
C PHE A 39 -11.45 -3.65 -23.37
N ASN A 40 -12.76 -3.34 -23.28
CA ASN A 40 -13.80 -4.09 -23.96
C ASN A 40 -13.80 -3.86 -25.47
N GLY A 41 -13.22 -2.76 -25.95
CA GLY A 41 -13.14 -2.42 -27.38
C GLY A 41 -11.79 -2.72 -28.02
N LEU A 42 -10.87 -3.39 -27.33
CA LEU A 42 -9.53 -3.66 -27.82
C LEU A 42 -9.45 -5.01 -28.55
N ASP A 43 -8.76 -5.00 -29.70
CA ASP A 43 -8.29 -6.24 -30.32
C ASP A 43 -7.09 -6.80 -29.56
N LEU A 44 -6.85 -8.12 -29.65
CA LEU A 44 -5.70 -8.77 -29.00
C LEU A 44 -4.35 -8.13 -29.38
N SER A 45 -4.21 -7.65 -30.62
CA SER A 45 -2.99 -6.97 -31.10
C SER A 45 -2.72 -5.63 -30.41
N ASP A 46 -3.73 -5.04 -29.79
CA ASP A 46 -3.65 -3.76 -29.09
C ASP A 46 -3.21 -3.94 -27.62
N PHE A 47 -3.21 -5.17 -27.11
CA PHE A 47 -2.68 -5.47 -25.78
C PHE A 47 -1.15 -5.48 -25.80
N TYR A 48 -0.55 -4.60 -25.00
CA TYR A 48 0.90 -4.59 -24.76
C TYR A 48 1.22 -4.20 -23.31
N SER A 49 2.33 -4.75 -22.81
CA SER A 49 2.82 -4.49 -21.46
C SER A 49 3.03 -2.99 -21.19
N GLY A 50 2.47 -2.51 -20.08
CA GLY A 50 2.59 -1.13 -19.61
C GLY A 50 1.54 -0.18 -20.15
N ARG A 51 0.64 -0.63 -21.04
CA ARG A 51 -0.53 0.15 -21.47
C ARG A 51 -1.50 0.35 -20.31
N PHE A 52 -2.11 1.53 -20.25
CA PHE A 52 -3.24 1.79 -19.36
C PHE A 52 -4.55 1.69 -20.14
N VAL A 53 -5.52 1.03 -19.52
CA VAL A 53 -6.86 0.81 -20.05
C VAL A 53 -7.88 1.17 -18.98
N GLN A 54 -9.09 1.46 -19.40
CA GLN A 54 -10.25 1.63 -18.53
C GLN A 54 -11.39 0.80 -19.11
N GLY A 55 -12.48 0.59 -18.37
CA GLY A 55 -13.64 -0.10 -18.91
C GLY A 55 -14.51 -0.63 -17.80
N ASP A 56 -15.77 -0.92 -18.12
CA ASP A 56 -16.69 -1.55 -17.19
C ASP A 56 -16.54 -3.07 -17.26
N VAL A 57 -16.62 -3.73 -16.10
CA VAL A 57 -16.67 -5.18 -16.01
C VAL A 57 -18.14 -5.60 -16.02
N PHE A 58 -18.53 -6.36 -17.03
CA PHE A 58 -19.93 -6.75 -17.27
C PHE A 58 -20.27 -8.15 -16.76
N GLU A 59 -19.30 -9.06 -16.79
CA GLU A 59 -19.47 -10.46 -16.42
C GLU A 59 -18.19 -10.99 -15.78
N ILE A 60 -18.34 -11.90 -14.82
CA ILE A 60 -17.22 -12.62 -14.22
C ILE A 60 -17.54 -14.11 -14.15
N TYR A 61 -16.70 -14.92 -14.77
CA TYR A 61 -16.95 -16.35 -14.93
C TYR A 61 -16.36 -17.14 -13.77
N GLY A 62 -15.35 -16.60 -13.09
CA GLY A 62 -14.79 -17.27 -11.93
C GLY A 62 -13.59 -16.53 -11.37
N GLU A 63 -13.32 -16.80 -10.10
CA GLU A 63 -12.02 -16.56 -9.49
C GLU A 63 -11.13 -17.79 -9.72
N PHE A 64 -9.90 -17.58 -10.20
CA PHE A 64 -8.98 -18.68 -10.50
C PHE A 64 -7.69 -18.65 -9.67
N ALA A 65 -7.35 -17.51 -9.07
CA ALA A 65 -6.19 -17.39 -8.21
C ALA A 65 -6.33 -16.20 -7.25
N TYR A 66 -5.56 -16.25 -6.15
CA TYR A 66 -5.41 -15.14 -5.23
C TYR A 66 -3.96 -15.07 -4.71
N MET A 67 -3.52 -13.88 -4.32
CA MET A 67 -2.20 -13.65 -3.75
C MET A 67 -2.32 -13.42 -2.24
N GLU A 68 -1.57 -14.20 -1.44
CA GLU A 68 -1.45 -13.99 -0.01
C GLU A 68 -0.08 -13.41 0.36
N THR A 69 -0.08 -12.42 1.24
CA THR A 69 1.11 -11.98 1.96
C THR A 69 1.06 -12.53 3.38
N TYR A 70 2.19 -13.04 3.87
CA TYR A 70 2.30 -13.58 5.23
C TYR A 70 3.66 -13.25 5.83
N GLU A 71 3.71 -13.19 7.15
CA GLU A 71 4.95 -13.15 7.90
C GLU A 71 5.43 -14.57 8.18
N GLU A 72 6.73 -14.82 8.01
CA GLU A 72 7.34 -16.13 8.27
C GLU A 72 8.41 -16.01 9.34
N THR A 73 8.21 -16.72 10.45
CA THR A 73 9.17 -16.80 11.55
C THR A 73 9.46 -18.28 11.81
N PHE A 74 10.72 -18.69 11.63
CA PHE A 74 11.15 -20.09 11.76
C PHE A 74 10.37 -21.11 10.88
N GLY A 75 9.96 -20.73 9.67
CA GLY A 75 9.21 -21.64 8.79
C GLY A 75 7.70 -21.67 9.06
N ILE A 76 7.21 -20.90 10.04
CA ILE A 76 5.80 -20.84 10.40
C ILE A 76 5.19 -19.56 9.85
N LYS A 77 4.22 -19.73 8.94
CA LYS A 77 3.42 -18.63 8.40
C LYS A 77 2.45 -18.11 9.45
N HIS A 78 2.40 -16.80 9.62
CA HIS A 78 1.45 -16.09 10.47
C HIS A 78 1.06 -14.77 9.78
N ASN A 79 -0.05 -14.17 10.22
CA ASN A 79 -0.55 -12.91 9.65
C ASN A 79 -0.76 -12.99 8.13
N SER A 80 -1.43 -14.06 7.65
CA SER A 80 -1.76 -14.17 6.22
C SER A 80 -2.91 -13.22 5.87
N GLU A 81 -2.73 -12.44 4.81
CA GLU A 81 -3.72 -11.53 4.25
C GLU A 81 -3.75 -11.70 2.74
N VAL A 82 -4.95 -11.88 2.17
CA VAL A 82 -5.14 -11.90 0.73
C VAL A 82 -5.04 -10.46 0.22
N THR A 83 -4.11 -10.22 -0.69
CA THR A 83 -3.77 -8.88 -1.20
C THR A 83 -4.20 -8.64 -2.63
N ALA A 84 -4.52 -9.71 -3.37
CA ALA A 84 -5.02 -9.61 -4.73
C ALA A 84 -5.88 -10.83 -5.10
N HIS A 85 -6.92 -10.61 -5.90
CA HIS A 85 -7.77 -11.66 -6.45
C HIS A 85 -7.73 -11.60 -7.98
N TYR A 86 -7.72 -12.77 -8.62
CA TYR A 86 -7.63 -12.92 -10.06
C TYR A 86 -8.90 -13.57 -10.60
N TYR A 87 -9.58 -12.84 -11.48
CA TYR A 87 -10.87 -13.20 -12.06
C TYR A 87 -10.78 -13.42 -13.56
N VAL A 88 -11.65 -14.27 -14.08
CA VAL A 88 -11.86 -14.48 -15.51
C VAL A 88 -12.99 -13.58 -15.99
N ILE A 89 -12.66 -12.66 -16.89
CA ILE A 89 -13.63 -11.78 -17.54
C ILE A 89 -13.64 -12.04 -19.04
N PRO A 90 -14.81 -12.00 -19.70
CA PRO A 90 -14.82 -11.90 -21.15
C PRO A 90 -14.53 -10.47 -21.59
N LEU A 91 -13.94 -10.31 -22.77
CA LEU A 91 -13.77 -9.00 -23.39
C LEU A 91 -14.96 -8.74 -24.31
N ALA A 92 -15.82 -7.75 -24.01
CA ALA A 92 -17.13 -7.63 -24.67
C ALA A 92 -17.04 -7.53 -26.21
N GLY A 93 -16.07 -6.78 -26.75
CA GLY A 93 -15.83 -6.66 -28.19
C GLY A 93 -15.41 -7.95 -28.87
N SER A 94 -14.98 -8.96 -28.11
CA SER A 94 -14.63 -10.28 -28.65
C SER A 94 -15.86 -11.15 -28.93
N PHE A 95 -17.02 -10.87 -28.32
CA PHE A 95 -18.24 -11.64 -28.60
C PHE A 95 -18.85 -11.33 -29.97
N GLU A 96 -18.47 -10.21 -30.60
CA GLU A 96 -18.79 -9.96 -32.01
C GLU A 96 -17.93 -10.77 -32.99
N THR A 97 -16.92 -11.51 -32.48
CA THR A 97 -16.02 -12.35 -33.26
C THR A 97 -16.39 -13.83 -33.13
N GLU A 98 -15.92 -14.67 -34.06
CA GLU A 98 -16.21 -16.12 -34.06
C GLU A 98 -15.61 -16.86 -32.84
N THR A 99 -14.65 -16.26 -32.14
CA THR A 99 -13.95 -16.84 -30.98
C THR A 99 -13.87 -15.82 -29.85
N PRO A 100 -14.67 -15.97 -28.77
CA PRO A 100 -14.63 -15.04 -27.65
C PRO A 100 -13.27 -15.10 -26.96
N LEU A 101 -12.81 -13.94 -26.49
CA LEU A 101 -11.55 -13.75 -25.77
C LEU A 101 -11.84 -13.47 -24.29
N PHE A 102 -11.09 -14.18 -23.45
CA PHE A 102 -11.09 -14.04 -22.00
C PHE A 102 -9.80 -13.38 -21.54
N ALA A 103 -9.90 -12.50 -20.56
CA ALA A 103 -8.76 -11.86 -19.93
C ALA A 103 -8.75 -12.15 -18.43
N ALA A 104 -7.54 -12.13 -17.86
CA ALA A 104 -7.37 -12.14 -16.42
C ALA A 104 -7.50 -10.71 -15.89
N LEU A 105 -8.37 -10.52 -14.90
CA LEU A 105 -8.53 -9.27 -14.16
C LEU A 105 -7.97 -9.45 -12.75
N CYS A 106 -6.98 -8.65 -12.39
CA CYS A 106 -6.43 -8.63 -11.03
C CYS A 106 -6.98 -7.43 -10.27
N LEU A 107 -7.68 -7.69 -9.16
CA LEU A 107 -8.26 -6.68 -8.27
C LEU A 107 -7.57 -6.71 -6.91
N THR A 108 -7.35 -5.52 -6.37
CA THR A 108 -6.66 -5.30 -5.09
C THR A 108 -7.45 -4.40 -4.14
N ASP A 109 -8.33 -3.54 -4.68
CA ASP A 109 -9.23 -2.74 -3.87
C ASP A 109 -10.40 -3.58 -3.32
N ALA A 110 -10.67 -3.42 -2.04
CA ALA A 110 -11.68 -4.20 -1.34
C ALA A 110 -13.10 -3.95 -1.89
N GLN A 111 -13.39 -2.74 -2.37
CA GLN A 111 -14.70 -2.44 -2.96
C GLN A 111 -14.83 -3.07 -4.35
N SER A 112 -13.78 -3.01 -5.18
CA SER A 112 -13.75 -3.71 -6.47
C SER A 112 -13.88 -5.23 -6.30
N ILE A 113 -13.18 -5.83 -5.34
CA ILE A 113 -13.29 -7.26 -5.01
C ILE A 113 -14.73 -7.62 -4.61
N LYS A 114 -15.34 -6.84 -3.71
CA LYS A 114 -16.74 -7.05 -3.32
C LYS A 114 -17.70 -6.93 -4.50
N ASN A 115 -17.47 -5.97 -5.40
CA ASN A 115 -18.29 -5.82 -6.59
C ASN A 115 -18.11 -7.01 -7.55
N ALA A 116 -16.89 -7.53 -7.68
CA ALA A 116 -16.58 -8.70 -8.48
C ALA A 116 -17.28 -9.96 -7.95
N GLU A 117 -17.25 -10.21 -6.65
CA GLU A 117 -17.95 -11.34 -6.03
C GLU A 117 -19.46 -11.31 -6.31
N LEU A 118 -20.09 -10.14 -6.14
CA LEU A 118 -21.51 -9.95 -6.43
C LEU A 118 -21.82 -10.12 -7.93
N LEU A 119 -20.98 -9.58 -8.80
CA LEU A 119 -21.17 -9.69 -10.24
C LEU A 119 -21.00 -11.15 -10.71
N MET A 120 -20.04 -11.88 -10.16
CA MET A 120 -19.84 -13.30 -10.43
C MET A 120 -21.06 -14.13 -10.01
N GLU A 121 -21.63 -13.87 -8.82
CA GLU A 121 -22.87 -14.54 -8.38
C GLU A 121 -24.02 -14.29 -9.36
N GLN A 122 -24.19 -13.03 -9.81
CA GLN A 122 -25.19 -12.68 -10.82
C GLN A 122 -24.95 -13.35 -12.19
N THR A 123 -23.68 -13.44 -12.63
CA THR A 123 -23.32 -14.13 -13.88
C THR A 123 -23.73 -15.60 -13.81
N TRP A 124 -23.42 -16.29 -12.73
CA TRP A 124 -23.78 -17.71 -12.55
C TRP A 124 -25.28 -17.92 -12.36
N GLU A 125 -25.98 -17.04 -11.63
CA GLU A 125 -27.44 -17.12 -11.50
C GLU A 125 -28.14 -17.00 -12.86
N TYR A 126 -27.65 -16.10 -13.72
CA TYR A 126 -28.14 -15.96 -15.09
C TYR A 126 -27.82 -17.20 -15.93
N MET A 127 -26.60 -17.73 -15.88
CA MET A 127 -26.20 -18.90 -16.67
C MET A 127 -26.94 -20.18 -16.27
N ASP A 128 -27.11 -20.43 -14.98
CA ASP A 128 -27.72 -21.66 -14.47
C ASP A 128 -29.25 -21.63 -14.52
N ASN A 129 -29.85 -20.48 -14.19
CA ASN A 129 -31.30 -20.36 -14.03
C ASN A 129 -31.99 -19.54 -15.12
N GLY A 130 -31.22 -18.93 -16.04
CA GLY A 130 -31.75 -18.05 -17.09
C GLY A 130 -32.45 -16.80 -16.58
N THR A 131 -32.26 -16.46 -15.30
CA THR A 131 -32.91 -15.32 -14.66
C THR A 131 -31.98 -14.12 -14.74
N GLU A 132 -32.35 -13.16 -15.59
CA GLU A 132 -31.59 -11.91 -15.71
C GLU A 132 -31.83 -11.03 -14.48
N PRO A 133 -30.78 -10.50 -13.83
CA PRO A 133 -30.93 -9.54 -12.75
C PRO A 133 -31.62 -8.26 -13.24
N ASP A 134 -32.49 -7.67 -12.41
CA ASP A 134 -33.10 -6.37 -12.71
C ASP A 134 -32.03 -5.27 -12.92
N VAL A 135 -30.91 -5.38 -12.20
CA VAL A 135 -29.75 -4.48 -12.28
C VAL A 135 -28.47 -5.30 -12.11
N TRP A 136 -27.61 -5.25 -13.12
CA TRP A 136 -26.27 -5.82 -13.06
C TRP A 136 -25.34 -4.97 -12.18
N ASN A 137 -24.50 -5.63 -11.37
CA ASN A 137 -23.49 -5.00 -10.52
C ASN A 137 -22.20 -4.71 -11.32
N GLU A 138 -22.36 -4.12 -12.50
CA GLU A 138 -21.25 -3.69 -13.35
C GLU A 138 -20.44 -2.60 -12.62
N PHE A 139 -19.12 -2.60 -12.81
CA PHE A 139 -18.27 -1.61 -12.17
C PHE A 139 -17.09 -1.20 -13.05
N PRO A 140 -16.70 0.08 -13.00
CA PRO A 140 -15.56 0.57 -13.77
C PRO A 140 -14.25 0.13 -13.13
N VAL A 141 -13.32 -0.32 -13.97
CA VAL A 141 -11.93 -0.60 -13.59
C VAL A 141 -11.00 0.25 -14.44
N THR A 142 -10.01 0.86 -13.79
CA THR A 142 -8.80 1.34 -14.48
C THR A 142 -7.69 0.34 -14.25
N GLY A 143 -7.05 -0.11 -15.32
CA GLY A 143 -6.06 -1.17 -15.27
C GLY A 143 -4.77 -0.84 -16.00
N LYS A 144 -3.68 -1.46 -15.56
CA LYS A 144 -2.40 -1.52 -16.26
C LYS A 144 -2.23 -2.94 -16.83
N ILE A 145 -2.01 -3.03 -18.13
CA ILE A 145 -1.75 -4.29 -18.81
C ILE A 145 -0.34 -4.77 -18.44
N ILE A 146 -0.26 -5.98 -17.87
CA ILE A 146 1.00 -6.66 -17.58
C ILE A 146 0.99 -8.04 -18.22
N PRO A 147 2.14 -8.57 -18.69
CA PRO A 147 2.22 -9.95 -19.15
C PRO A 147 1.82 -10.89 -18.03
N MET A 148 1.05 -11.92 -18.38
CA MET A 148 0.75 -12.99 -17.44
C MET A 148 2.05 -13.75 -17.14
N ASP A 149 2.41 -13.86 -15.87
CA ASP A 149 3.55 -14.68 -15.48
C ASP A 149 3.17 -16.18 -15.54
N SER A 150 4.18 -17.05 -15.55
CA SER A 150 3.97 -18.48 -15.75
C SER A 150 3.16 -19.16 -14.64
N GLU A 151 3.15 -18.60 -13.43
CA GLU A 151 2.40 -19.17 -12.32
C GLU A 151 0.91 -18.81 -12.46
N ILE A 152 0.59 -17.54 -12.70
CA ILE A 152 -0.77 -17.09 -12.98
C ILE A 152 -1.33 -17.74 -14.26
N GLU A 153 -0.50 -17.88 -15.31
CA GLU A 153 -0.86 -18.59 -16.54
C GLU A 153 -1.21 -20.06 -16.26
N GLY A 154 -0.46 -20.71 -15.36
CA GLY A 154 -0.75 -22.06 -14.92
C GLY A 154 -2.12 -22.19 -14.26
N TYR A 155 -2.44 -21.30 -13.31
CA TYR A 155 -3.73 -21.31 -12.63
C TYR A 155 -4.89 -20.99 -13.57
N PHE A 156 -4.73 -20.04 -14.49
CA PHE A 156 -5.77 -19.73 -15.47
C PHE A 156 -5.97 -20.89 -16.44
N TYR A 157 -4.89 -21.51 -16.91
CA TYR A 157 -4.98 -22.70 -17.76
C TYR A 157 -5.72 -23.85 -17.06
N ASP A 158 -5.40 -24.11 -15.78
CA ASP A 158 -6.05 -25.17 -15.00
C ASP A 158 -7.55 -24.87 -14.81
N TRP A 159 -7.89 -23.61 -14.48
CA TRP A 159 -9.29 -23.19 -14.39
C TRP A 159 -10.03 -23.38 -15.72
N PHE A 160 -9.44 -22.93 -16.82
CA PHE A 160 -10.08 -22.98 -18.14
C PHE A 160 -10.30 -24.42 -18.63
N THR A 161 -9.37 -25.32 -18.32
CA THR A 161 -9.40 -26.70 -18.85
C THR A 161 -10.03 -27.73 -17.93
N ASN A 162 -10.08 -27.49 -16.62
CA ASN A 162 -10.53 -28.51 -15.65
C ASN A 162 -11.64 -28.05 -14.71
N ASP A 163 -11.69 -26.77 -14.32
CA ASP A 163 -12.58 -26.33 -13.24
C ASP A 163 -13.79 -25.52 -13.75
N GLY A 164 -13.58 -24.64 -14.73
CA GLY A 164 -14.57 -23.63 -15.13
C GLY A 164 -15.20 -23.84 -16.50
N ALA A 165 -14.43 -24.18 -17.53
CA ALA A 165 -14.92 -24.16 -18.93
C ALA A 165 -14.75 -25.47 -19.72
N ASP A 166 -14.16 -26.52 -19.12
CA ASP A 166 -13.88 -27.81 -19.77
C ASP A 166 -13.16 -27.68 -21.14
N GLY A 167 -12.37 -26.61 -21.32
CA GLY A 167 -11.72 -26.29 -22.58
C GLY A 167 -10.52 -27.18 -22.90
N THR A 168 -10.10 -27.21 -24.16
CA THR A 168 -8.84 -27.85 -24.56
C THR A 168 -7.66 -26.87 -24.51
N ARG A 169 -6.43 -27.40 -24.61
CA ARG A 169 -5.23 -26.57 -24.78
C ARG A 169 -5.30 -25.65 -26.00
N ALA A 170 -5.88 -26.14 -27.10
CA ALA A 170 -6.04 -25.34 -28.30
C ALA A 170 -7.06 -24.21 -28.11
N ASP A 171 -8.12 -24.46 -27.33
CA ASP A 171 -9.11 -23.44 -27.00
C ASP A 171 -8.47 -22.35 -26.15
N TYR A 172 -7.71 -22.73 -25.12
CA TYR A 172 -6.97 -21.77 -24.29
C TYR A 172 -6.05 -20.85 -25.13
N GLU A 173 -5.27 -21.43 -26.03
CA GLU A 173 -4.31 -20.67 -26.87
C GLU A 173 -5.01 -19.70 -27.85
N ASN A 174 -6.28 -19.95 -28.19
CA ASN A 174 -7.04 -19.09 -29.11
C ASN A 174 -7.98 -18.12 -28.40
N MET A 175 -8.41 -18.45 -27.18
CA MET A 175 -9.49 -17.76 -26.47
C MET A 175 -8.98 -16.99 -25.24
N VAL A 176 -7.71 -17.12 -24.85
CA VAL A 176 -7.17 -16.42 -23.68
C VAL A 176 -6.18 -15.33 -24.08
N CYS A 177 -6.40 -14.13 -23.55
CA CYS A 177 -5.47 -13.02 -23.64
C CYS A 177 -4.23 -13.33 -22.76
N PRO A 178 -2.99 -13.27 -23.30
CA PRO A 178 -1.78 -13.59 -22.54
C PRO A 178 -1.34 -12.47 -21.57
N TYR A 179 -2.25 -11.55 -21.26
CA TYR A 179 -2.02 -10.41 -20.40
C TYR A 179 -3.04 -10.38 -19.27
N VAL A 180 -2.64 -9.77 -18.16
CA VAL A 180 -3.49 -9.45 -17.02
C VAL A 180 -3.81 -7.95 -17.06
N ILE A 181 -5.08 -7.62 -16.88
CA ILE A 181 -5.53 -6.27 -16.57
C ILE A 181 -5.40 -6.12 -15.05
N SER A 182 -4.32 -5.49 -14.59
CA SER A 182 -4.10 -5.27 -13.16
C SER A 182 -4.71 -3.94 -12.74
N GLU A 183 -5.62 -3.95 -11.77
CA GLU A 183 -6.23 -2.76 -11.22
C GLU A 183 -5.17 -1.73 -10.82
N PHE A 184 -5.43 -0.47 -11.16
CA PHE A 184 -4.49 0.62 -10.94
C PHE A 184 -5.20 1.91 -10.53
N ASP A 185 -4.93 2.36 -9.31
CA ASP A 185 -5.34 3.67 -8.84
C ASP A 185 -4.47 4.76 -9.49
N THR A 186 -5.02 5.49 -10.47
CA THR A 186 -4.31 6.57 -11.15
C THR A 186 -3.94 7.74 -10.24
N SER A 187 -4.65 7.92 -9.11
CA SER A 187 -4.33 8.95 -8.11
C SER A 187 -3.02 8.64 -7.38
N SER A 188 -2.65 7.35 -7.31
CA SER A 188 -1.39 6.90 -6.70
C SER A 188 -0.15 7.42 -7.43
N VAL A 189 -0.24 7.78 -8.72
CA VAL A 189 0.91 8.24 -9.53
C VAL A 189 1.53 9.51 -8.95
N GLY A 190 0.69 10.43 -8.44
CA GLY A 190 1.16 11.66 -7.78
C GLY A 190 1.88 11.37 -6.46
N THR A 191 1.38 10.40 -5.70
CA THR A 191 2.00 9.92 -4.46
C THR A 191 3.34 9.24 -4.74
N THR A 192 3.41 8.40 -5.77
CA THR A 192 4.63 7.71 -6.21
C THR A 192 5.68 8.70 -6.71
N HIS A 193 5.29 9.73 -7.48
CA HIS A 193 6.17 10.84 -7.84
C HIS A 193 6.75 11.53 -6.60
N THR A 194 5.90 11.87 -5.64
CA THR A 194 6.30 12.55 -4.42
C THR A 194 7.29 11.71 -3.60
N MET A 195 7.02 10.41 -3.45
CA MET A 195 7.92 9.47 -2.78
C MET A 195 9.29 9.39 -3.48
N GLY A 196 9.28 9.29 -4.81
CA GLY A 196 10.49 9.27 -5.62
C GLY A 196 11.37 10.52 -5.42
N ILE A 197 10.76 11.72 -5.34
CA ILE A 197 11.47 12.98 -5.04
C ILE A 197 12.11 12.90 -3.65
N ILE A 198 11.35 12.52 -2.63
CA ILE A 198 11.81 12.44 -1.23
C ILE A 198 13.02 11.51 -1.12
N LEU A 199 12.93 10.30 -1.67
CA LEU A 199 14.02 9.32 -1.64
C LEU A 199 15.28 9.83 -2.38
N THR A 200 15.09 10.44 -3.55
CA THR A 200 16.20 11.00 -4.35
C THR A 200 16.92 12.11 -3.60
N VAL A 201 16.16 13.05 -2.99
CA VAL A 201 16.73 14.16 -2.20
C VAL A 201 17.39 13.64 -0.93
N ALA A 202 16.80 12.68 -0.23
CA ALA A 202 17.40 12.10 0.97
C ALA A 202 18.73 11.39 0.65
N GLY A 203 18.76 10.59 -0.42
CA GLY A 203 19.96 9.88 -0.85
C GLY A 203 21.06 10.82 -1.34
N PHE A 204 20.84 11.51 -2.46
CA PHE A 204 21.88 12.36 -3.07
C PHE A 204 22.12 13.66 -2.30
N GLY A 205 21.08 14.27 -1.73
CA GLY A 205 21.22 15.45 -0.87
C GLY A 205 21.98 15.13 0.41
N GLY A 206 21.76 13.95 1.01
CA GLY A 206 22.54 13.45 2.14
C GLY A 206 24.02 13.27 1.81
N ILE A 207 24.33 12.72 0.64
CA ILE A 207 25.73 12.59 0.15
C ILE A 207 26.38 13.96 -0.05
N ALA A 208 25.67 14.90 -0.70
CA ALA A 208 26.16 16.25 -0.95
C ALA A 208 26.43 17.00 0.35
N LEU A 209 25.50 16.95 1.30
CA LEU A 209 25.65 17.57 2.63
C LEU A 209 26.83 16.97 3.40
N TYR A 210 26.97 15.64 3.38
CA TYR A 210 28.09 14.94 4.01
C TYR A 210 29.45 15.38 3.43
N ALA A 211 29.54 15.50 2.10
CA ALA A 211 30.74 15.97 1.42
C ALA A 211 31.10 17.41 1.83
N VAL A 212 30.11 18.31 1.87
CA VAL A 212 30.30 19.71 2.29
C VAL A 212 30.80 19.80 3.73
N ILE A 213 30.17 19.08 4.67
CA ILE A 213 30.59 19.06 6.08
C ILE A 213 32.02 18.54 6.21
N THR A 214 32.36 17.45 5.51
CA THR A 214 33.70 16.86 5.56
C THR A 214 34.76 17.81 4.97
N LEU A 215 34.43 18.52 3.88
CA LEU A 215 35.28 19.55 3.29
C LEU A 215 35.46 20.75 4.23
N ALA A 216 34.40 21.20 4.89
CA ALA A 216 34.45 22.30 5.85
C ALA A 216 35.32 21.96 7.07
N VAL A 217 35.14 20.78 7.67
CA VAL A 217 35.96 20.32 8.81
C VAL A 217 37.44 20.20 8.42
N ARG A 218 37.74 19.69 7.22
CA ARG A 218 39.12 19.62 6.72
C ARG A 218 39.74 21.01 6.51
N ARG A 219 38.97 21.99 6.04
CA ARG A 219 39.46 23.38 5.89
C ARG A 219 39.75 24.04 7.23
N SER A 220 38.93 23.80 8.25
CA SER A 220 39.16 24.32 9.60
C SER A 220 40.40 23.71 10.28
N ALA A 221 40.67 22.42 10.06
CA ALA A 221 41.87 21.75 10.58
C ALA A 221 43.17 22.26 9.94
N THR A 222 43.11 22.73 8.69
CA THR A 222 44.27 23.32 8.01
C THR A 222 44.56 24.75 8.49
N HIS A 223 43.54 25.50 8.92
CA HIS A 223 43.71 26.87 9.45
C HIS A 223 44.16 26.93 10.91
N SER A 224 44.02 25.86 11.71
CA SER A 224 44.52 25.82 13.09
C SER A 224 46.03 25.57 13.22
N ASN A 225 46.74 25.24 12.13
CA ASN A 225 48.18 24.98 12.16
C ASN A 225 49.05 26.20 11.77
N THR A 226 48.48 27.38 11.57
CA THR A 226 49.24 28.61 11.21
C THR A 226 49.33 29.67 12.31
N PHE A 227 49.06 29.33 13.58
CA PHE A 227 49.29 30.23 14.71
C PHE A 227 50.16 29.59 15.81
N SER A 228 51.45 29.40 15.51
CA SER A 228 52.57 29.41 16.47
C SER A 228 53.90 29.18 15.75
N ALA A 229 54.27 30.11 14.86
CA ALA A 229 55.69 30.37 14.61
C ALA A 229 56.16 31.33 15.71
N ALA A 230 56.38 30.77 16.90
CA ALA A 230 56.90 31.51 18.04
C ALA A 230 58.35 31.94 17.76
N ASN A 231 58.57 33.25 17.85
CA ASN A 231 59.82 33.84 18.31
C ASN A 231 60.35 33.07 19.54
N GLY A 232 61.67 32.90 19.62
CA GLY A 232 62.36 32.61 20.88
C GLY A 232 63.12 31.31 20.89
N SER A 233 64.32 31.32 20.30
CA SER A 233 65.40 30.40 20.66
C SER A 233 65.64 30.45 22.17
N GLY A 234 65.50 29.31 22.82
CA GLY A 234 65.53 29.17 24.26
C GLY A 234 66.88 29.45 24.91
N THR A 235 66.82 29.83 26.18
CA THR A 235 67.89 29.57 27.16
C THR A 235 67.25 29.37 28.53
N TYR A 236 67.70 28.33 29.21
CA TYR A 236 67.28 27.79 30.52
C TYR A 236 67.14 28.85 31.65
N ASN A 237 66.19 28.66 32.59
CA ASN A 237 66.43 27.99 33.89
C ASN A 237 65.14 28.01 34.78
N PRO A 238 64.89 26.99 35.63
CA PRO A 238 63.74 26.96 36.54
C PRO A 238 64.11 27.64 37.86
N VAL A 239 63.27 28.56 38.34
CA VAL A 239 63.35 29.06 39.73
C VAL A 239 62.01 28.81 40.41
N ASN A 240 62.13 27.95 41.41
CA ASN A 240 61.15 27.58 42.42
C ASN A 240 60.93 28.77 43.36
N THR A 241 59.69 29.17 43.65
CA THR A 241 59.37 29.93 44.86
C THR A 241 57.97 29.59 45.35
N GLU A 242 57.92 29.39 46.66
CA GLU A 242 56.86 28.80 47.48
C GLU A 242 55.66 29.71 47.72
N TYR A 243 54.55 29.05 48.12
CA TYR A 243 53.48 29.47 49.04
C TYR A 243 53.25 30.98 49.28
N THR A 244 52.01 31.44 49.10
CA THR A 244 51.14 31.81 50.25
C THR A 244 49.74 32.26 49.82
N SER A 245 48.78 31.84 50.64
CA SER A 245 47.37 32.21 50.75
C SER A 245 47.13 33.72 50.89
N SER A 246 45.96 34.22 50.45
CA SER A 246 45.03 34.96 51.33
C SER A 246 43.80 35.48 50.57
N PHE A 247 42.66 35.28 51.22
CA PHE A 247 41.32 35.85 51.07
C PHE A 247 41.23 37.30 50.55
N GLY A 248 40.13 37.57 49.83
CA GLY A 248 39.66 38.91 49.51
C GLY A 248 38.34 38.89 48.72
N ASN A 249 37.24 38.58 49.40
CA ASN A 249 35.87 38.71 48.91
C ASN A 249 35.41 40.17 49.07
N THR A 250 34.86 40.79 48.03
CA THR A 250 33.93 41.92 48.19
C THR A 250 32.89 41.97 47.07
N ASN A 251 31.65 41.79 47.51
CA ASN A 251 30.40 41.93 46.77
C ASN A 251 30.12 43.38 46.32
N GLN A 252 29.47 43.51 45.16
CA GLN A 252 28.34 44.44 44.87
C GLN A 252 27.63 43.89 43.62
N SER A 253 26.54 43.13 43.75
CA SER A 253 25.15 43.52 44.01
C SER A 253 24.49 44.31 42.88
N GLY A 254 23.65 43.60 42.12
CA GLY A 254 22.60 44.13 41.26
C GLY A 254 21.52 43.04 41.06
N THR A 255 20.58 42.95 42.01
CA THR A 255 19.27 42.27 41.89
C THR A 255 18.40 43.02 40.86
N VAL A 256 17.44 42.46 40.11
CA VAL A 256 16.17 41.76 40.41
C VAL A 256 15.77 41.10 39.05
N SER A 257 15.21 39.89 38.92
CA SER A 257 13.85 39.47 39.32
C SER A 257 13.69 37.96 39.15
N SER A 258 13.06 37.30 40.11
CA SER A 258 12.37 36.03 39.92
C SER A 258 10.86 36.28 40.04
N PRO A 259 10.02 35.49 39.38
CA PRO A 259 9.07 34.71 40.16
C PRO A 259 9.17 33.21 39.86
N ALA A 260 8.76 32.46 40.88
CA ALA A 260 8.79 31.02 41.00
C ALA A 260 7.63 30.32 40.26
N ASP A 261 7.71 28.98 40.26
CA ASP A 261 6.59 28.02 40.31
C ASP A 261 5.95 27.67 38.92
N ASN A 262 5.89 26.42 38.45
CA ASN A 262 5.27 25.27 39.11
C ASN A 262 5.57 23.92 38.40
N GLY A 263 6.06 22.93 39.15
CA GLY A 263 5.27 21.73 39.49
C GLY A 263 5.01 20.57 38.50
N GLU A 264 5.17 20.70 37.17
CA GLU A 264 4.71 19.60 36.27
C GLU A 264 5.76 18.52 35.99
N SER A 265 7.03 18.90 35.84
CA SER A 265 8.08 17.96 35.40
C SER A 265 8.45 16.94 36.48
N ALA A 266 8.38 17.35 37.75
CA ALA A 266 8.68 16.47 38.89
C ALA A 266 7.53 15.52 39.20
N ARG A 267 6.27 15.94 38.96
CA ARG A 267 5.09 15.09 39.15
C ARG A 267 5.01 13.98 38.11
N LEU A 268 5.32 14.26 36.84
CA LEU A 268 5.33 13.26 35.78
C LEU A 268 6.40 12.17 35.98
N MET A 269 7.58 12.54 36.50
CA MET A 269 8.62 11.56 36.82
C MET A 269 8.26 10.69 38.03
N GLU A 270 7.54 11.23 39.02
CA GLU A 270 7.07 10.43 40.16
C GLU A 270 5.88 9.53 39.79
N GLU A 271 5.00 9.98 38.89
CA GLU A 271 3.83 9.22 38.43
C GLU A 271 4.23 8.04 37.52
N MET A 272 5.25 8.21 36.68
CA MET A 272 5.83 7.11 35.87
C MET A 272 6.51 6.04 36.73
N SER A 273 7.02 6.40 37.91
CA SER A 273 7.68 5.44 38.82
C SER A 273 6.70 4.56 39.61
N ARG A 274 5.40 4.87 39.58
CA ARG A 274 4.34 4.13 40.28
C ARG A 274 3.58 3.15 39.41
N ILE A 275 3.87 3.08 38.12
CA ILE A 275 3.30 2.07 37.21
C ILE A 275 3.92 0.72 37.58
N PRO A 276 3.13 -0.25 38.07
CA PRO A 276 3.65 -1.59 38.38
C PRO A 276 4.19 -2.21 37.09
N GLN A 277 5.48 -2.54 37.07
CA GLN A 277 6.03 -3.32 35.95
C GLN A 277 5.53 -4.76 36.11
N PRO A 278 4.91 -5.35 35.06
CA PRO A 278 4.46 -6.73 35.12
C PRO A 278 5.68 -7.63 35.33
N SER A 279 5.64 -8.48 36.35
CA SER A 279 6.75 -9.38 36.68
C SER A 279 6.88 -10.53 35.69
N ASP A 280 5.83 -10.83 34.91
CA ASP A 280 5.81 -11.95 33.97
C ASP A 280 4.98 -11.61 32.72
N ALA A 281 5.51 -11.93 31.53
CA ALA A 281 4.89 -11.64 30.23
C ALA A 281 3.64 -12.50 29.93
N ASP A 282 3.41 -13.55 30.71
CA ASP A 282 2.38 -14.56 30.43
C ASP A 282 0.99 -14.20 30.99
N GLU A 283 0.89 -13.20 31.88
CA GLU A 283 -0.41 -12.76 32.44
C GLU A 283 -1.20 -11.80 31.53
N PHE A 284 -0.56 -11.18 30.54
CA PHE A 284 -1.24 -10.24 29.63
C PHE A 284 -2.15 -10.97 28.61
N PHE A 285 -1.78 -12.19 28.21
CA PHE A 285 -2.52 -12.99 27.22
C PHE A 285 -3.60 -13.90 27.84
N SER A 286 -3.70 -13.94 29.17
CA SER A 286 -4.63 -14.85 29.88
C SER A 286 -5.96 -14.20 30.27
N ARG A 287 -6.21 -12.95 29.88
CA ARG A 287 -7.51 -12.30 30.15
C ARG A 287 -8.51 -12.65 29.05
N PRO A 288 -9.61 -13.37 29.36
CA PRO A 288 -10.70 -13.51 28.40
C PRO A 288 -11.26 -12.12 28.10
N ILE A 289 -11.34 -11.78 26.81
CA ILE A 289 -11.99 -10.56 26.34
C ILE A 289 -13.50 -10.74 26.59
N ASN A 290 -13.99 -10.20 27.71
CA ASN A 290 -15.42 -10.15 27.99
C ASN A 290 -16.03 -9.07 27.08
N ARG A 291 -16.43 -9.45 25.85
CA ARG A 291 -17.28 -8.64 24.98
C ARG A 291 -18.71 -8.68 25.54
N GLU A 292 -18.97 -7.89 26.57
CA GLU A 292 -20.34 -7.44 26.82
C GLU A 292 -20.66 -6.34 25.82
N ALA A 293 -21.40 -6.71 24.78
CA ALA A 293 -22.01 -5.76 23.86
C ALA A 293 -23.06 -4.91 24.61
N PRO A 294 -23.11 -3.58 24.41
CA PRO A 294 -24.23 -2.79 24.89
C PRO A 294 -25.51 -3.23 24.16
N ALA A 295 -26.54 -3.55 24.94
CA ALA A 295 -27.86 -3.96 24.47
C ALA A 295 -28.48 -2.90 23.52
N ALA A 296 -29.06 -3.39 22.42
CA ALA A 296 -29.86 -2.59 21.51
C ALA A 296 -31.16 -2.13 22.19
N PRO A 297 -31.64 -0.90 21.95
CA PRO A 297 -32.92 -0.44 22.48
C PRO A 297 -34.09 -1.19 21.83
N GLU A 298 -34.96 -1.73 22.68
CA GLU A 298 -36.27 -2.30 22.34
C GLU A 298 -37.11 -1.29 21.57
N ASN A 299 -37.49 -1.62 20.33
CA ASN A 299 -38.56 -0.94 19.63
C ASN A 299 -39.87 -1.70 19.90
N HIS A 300 -40.80 -1.02 20.57
CA HIS A 300 -42.15 -1.47 20.82
C HIS A 300 -42.89 -1.73 19.49
N HIS A 301 -43.23 -3.00 19.24
CA HIS A 301 -44.33 -3.36 18.36
C HIS A 301 -45.65 -2.95 19.02
N SER A 302 -46.36 -2.00 18.40
CA SER A 302 -47.81 -1.88 18.55
C SER A 302 -48.47 -2.64 17.40
N GLU A 303 -49.22 -3.67 17.76
CA GLU A 303 -50.24 -4.30 16.92
C GLU A 303 -51.26 -3.25 16.45
N ALA A 304 -51.57 -3.26 15.16
CA ALA A 304 -52.89 -2.92 14.66
C ALA A 304 -53.09 -3.69 13.35
N GLY A 305 -53.86 -4.77 13.43
CA GLY A 305 -54.39 -5.46 12.26
C GLY A 305 -55.52 -4.67 11.61
N SER A 306 -55.69 -4.87 10.30
CA SER A 306 -57.00 -4.83 9.64
C SER A 306 -56.87 -5.46 8.25
N ASP A 307 -57.44 -6.66 8.13
CA ASP A 307 -58.29 -7.14 7.03
C ASP A 307 -58.21 -6.38 5.70
N MET A 308 -57.76 -7.06 4.64
CA MET A 308 -58.39 -6.95 3.32
C MET A 308 -58.31 -8.26 2.55
N ASP A 309 -59.47 -8.62 1.99
CA ASP A 309 -59.87 -9.83 1.30
C ASP A 309 -59.11 -10.16 -0.01
N PRO A 310 -59.17 -11.42 -0.47
CA PRO A 310 -58.61 -11.84 -1.75
C PRO A 310 -59.51 -11.40 -2.92
N ILE A 311 -58.94 -10.67 -3.89
CA ILE A 311 -59.59 -10.45 -5.18
C ILE A 311 -59.36 -11.66 -6.09
N GLU A 312 -60.49 -12.25 -6.47
CA GLU A 312 -60.64 -13.31 -7.44
C GLU A 312 -60.20 -12.88 -8.86
N SER A 313 -59.73 -13.87 -9.62
CA SER A 313 -60.17 -14.18 -10.99
C SER A 313 -60.17 -13.04 -12.02
N LEU A 314 -59.15 -13.03 -12.88
CA LEU A 314 -59.37 -12.81 -14.31
C LEU A 314 -58.52 -13.79 -15.12
N GLY A 315 -59.17 -14.84 -15.61
CA GLY A 315 -58.65 -15.69 -16.66
C GLY A 315 -58.62 -14.93 -17.99
N ILE A 316 -57.53 -15.10 -18.73
CA ILE A 316 -57.48 -14.82 -20.16
C ILE A 316 -56.92 -16.07 -20.81
N GLY A 317 -57.82 -16.80 -21.47
CA GLY A 317 -57.47 -17.87 -22.39
C GLY A 317 -56.91 -17.26 -23.68
N ILE A 318 -55.80 -17.82 -24.14
CA ILE A 318 -55.36 -17.67 -25.53
C ILE A 318 -55.72 -18.99 -26.19
N GLY A 319 -56.68 -18.91 -27.10
CA GLY A 319 -57.04 -19.99 -28.00
C GLY A 319 -56.01 -20.13 -29.10
N ASP A 320 -55.68 -21.38 -29.40
CA ASP A 320 -55.20 -21.83 -30.69
C ASP A 320 -56.25 -21.53 -31.78
N ASP A 321 -55.81 -21.06 -32.95
CA ASP A 321 -56.21 -21.58 -34.26
C ASP A 321 -55.59 -20.74 -35.41
N GLU A 322 -54.97 -21.48 -36.34
CA GLU A 322 -54.63 -21.21 -37.77
C GLU A 322 -53.71 -20.05 -38.19
#